data_AF-A0A2S9GQU9-F1
#
_entry.id   AF-A0A2S9GQU9-F1
#
_cell.length_a   1.000
_cell.length_b   1.000
_cell.length_c   1.000
_cell.angle_alpha   90.00
_cell.angle_beta   90.00
_cell.angle_gamma   90.00
#
_symmetry.space_group_name_H-M   'P 1'
#
loop_
_entity.id
_entity.type
_entity.pdbx_description
1 polymer ?
#
loop_
_entity_poly.entity_id
_entity_poly.type
_entity_poly.pdbx_seq_one_letter_code
_entity_poly.pdbx_strand_id
1 'polypeptide(L)' 'EITDVDLVASQMRIASGESLADLGLSQDSLVIRGAAMQCRITTEDPTNGFRPDTGRITAYRSPGGAGIRL' A
#
# COMPACT_ATOMS: atom_id res chain seq x y z
N GLU A 1 -2.78 -1.03 -6.40
CA GLU A 1 -3.92 -0.10 -6.64
C GLU A 1 -4.15 0.20 -8.11
N ILE A 2 -3.29 0.94 -8.81
CA ILE A 2 -3.61 1.41 -10.17
C ILE A 2 -3.23 0.45 -11.30
N THR A 3 -2.39 -0.56 -11.04
CA THR A 3 -1.92 -1.51 -12.06
C THR A 3 -2.46 -2.93 -11.86
N ASP A 4 -3.19 -3.18 -10.78
CA ASP A 4 -3.64 -4.52 -10.33
C ASP A 4 -2.50 -5.54 -10.09
N VAL A 5 -1.23 -5.12 -10.15
CA VAL A 5 -0.08 -5.97 -9.85
C VAL A 5 0.15 -6.01 -8.34
N ASP A 6 0.13 -7.22 -7.76
CA ASP A 6 0.61 -7.44 -6.40
C ASP A 6 2.14 -7.55 -6.40
N LEU A 7 2.80 -6.49 -5.95
CA LEU A 7 4.25 -6.41 -5.90
C LEU A 7 4.85 -7.39 -4.88
N VAL A 8 4.21 -7.61 -3.73
CA VAL A 8 4.75 -8.48 -2.68
C VAL A 8 4.67 -9.94 -3.12
N ALA A 9 3.53 -10.36 -3.69
CA ALA A 9 3.41 -11.69 -4.25
C ALA A 9 4.40 -11.92 -5.41
N SER A 10 4.57 -10.93 -6.30
CA SER A 10 5.53 -10.98 -7.39
C SER A 10 6.97 -11.13 -6.87
N GLN A 11 7.35 -10.40 -5.82
CA GLN A 11 8.66 -10.51 -5.18
C GLN A 11 8.93 -11.92 -4.65
N MET A 12 7.95 -12.56 -4.00
CA MET A 12 8.09 -13.93 -3.47
C MET A 12 8.25 -14.96 -4.59
N ARG A 13 7.51 -14.80 -5.70
CA ARG A 13 7.64 -15.67 -6.88
C ARG A 13 8.98 -15.50 -7.59
N ILE A 14 9.45 -14.26 -7.74
CA ILE A 14 10.78 -13.97 -8.29
C ILE A 14 11.87 -14.58 -7.41
N ALA A 15 11.76 -14.43 -6.08
CA ALA A 15 12.69 -15.04 -5.14
C ALA A 15 12.67 -16.59 -5.20
N SER A 16 11.56 -17.18 -5.67
CA SER A 16 11.41 -18.61 -5.90
C SER A 16 11.92 -19.08 -7.28
N GLY A 17 12.46 -18.16 -8.10
CA GLY A 17 13.10 -18.46 -9.39
C GLY A 17 12.27 -18.10 -10.61
N GLU A 18 11.07 -17.53 -10.46
CA GLU A 18 10.26 -17.09 -11.60
C GLU A 18 10.79 -15.78 -12.21
N SER A 19 10.75 -15.67 -13.54
CA SER A 19 11.05 -14.42 -14.26
C SER A 19 9.80 -13.55 -14.40
N LEU A 20 9.98 -12.26 -14.76
CA LEU A 20 8.84 -11.38 -15.07
C LEU A 20 7.96 -11.93 -16.22
N ALA A 21 8.57 -12.63 -17.18
CA ALA A 21 7.83 -13.28 -18.26
C ALA A 21 6.95 -14.43 -17.74
N ASP A 22 7.44 -15.22 -16.78
CA ASP A 22 6.67 -16.29 -16.13
C ASP A 22 5.50 -15.71 -15.29
N LEU A 23 5.67 -14.49 -14.79
CA LEU A 23 4.60 -13.73 -14.12
C LEU A 23 3.61 -13.07 -15.11
N GLY A 24 3.86 -13.15 -16.42
CA GLY A 24 3.07 -12.45 -17.44
C GLY A 24 3.21 -10.92 -17.39
N LEU A 25 4.31 -10.41 -16.82
CA LEU A 25 4.57 -8.99 -16.66
C LEU A 25 5.50 -8.48 -17.76
N SER A 26 4.94 -7.69 -18.67
CA SER A 26 5.69 -6.95 -19.70
C SER A 26 5.24 -5.49 -19.76
N GLN A 27 6.08 -4.60 -20.29
CA GLN A 27 5.80 -3.16 -20.31
C GLN A 27 4.50 -2.82 -21.07
N ASP A 28 4.18 -3.56 -22.12
CA ASP A 28 2.98 -3.44 -22.95
C ASP A 28 1.72 -4.04 -22.30
N SER A 29 1.89 -4.98 -21.36
CA SER A 29 0.77 -5.56 -20.58
C SER A 29 0.25 -4.65 -19.47
N LEU A 30 1.05 -3.67 -19.03
CA LEU A 30 0.73 -2.81 -17.91
C LEU A 30 -0.22 -1.68 -18.31
N VAL A 31 -1.34 -1.57 -17.59
CA VAL A 31 -2.34 -0.53 -17.80
C VAL A 31 -2.54 0.23 -16.49
N ILE A 32 -2.52 1.57 -16.57
CA ILE A 32 -2.85 2.44 -15.44
C ILE A 32 -4.37 2.63 -15.38
N ARG A 33 -4.96 2.35 -14.22
CA ARG A 33 -6.38 2.51 -13.92
C ARG A 33 -6.58 3.60 -12.87
N GLY A 34 -7.01 4.77 -13.32
CA GLY A 34 -7.31 5.90 -12.43
C GLY A 34 -6.08 6.39 -11.65
N ALA A 35 -6.29 6.77 -10.39
CA ALA A 35 -5.26 7.24 -9.48
C ALA A 35 -5.48 6.66 -8.08
N ALA A 36 -4.41 6.55 -7.30
CA ALA A 36 -4.46 6.15 -5.90
C ALA A 36 -3.62 7.12 -5.05
N MET A 37 -4.03 7.31 -3.80
CA MET A 37 -3.33 8.16 -2.82
C MET A 37 -3.09 7.34 -1.55
N GLN A 38 -1.89 7.48 -0.98
CA GLN A 38 -1.55 6.88 0.30
C GLN A 38 -1.26 7.98 1.32
N CYS A 39 -1.89 7.87 2.48
CA CYS A 39 -1.61 8.68 3.65
C CYS A 39 -1.13 7.78 4.78
N ARG A 40 -0.22 8.29 5.62
CA ARG A 40 0.18 7.62 6.86
C ARG A 40 -0.45 8.37 8.02
N ILE A 41 -1.20 7.65 8.85
CA ILE A 41 -1.70 8.16 10.12
C ILE A 41 -0.68 7.76 11.19
N THR A 42 -0.10 8.75 11.86
CA THR A 42 0.95 8.56 12.87
C THR A 42 0.48 9.12 14.21
N THR A 43 1.28 8.92 15.25
CA THR A 43 1.07 9.56 16.56
C THR A 43 1.73 10.95 16.64
N GLU A 44 2.22 11.49 15.54
CA GLU A 44 2.93 12.77 15.51
C GLU A 44 1.95 13.94 15.71
N ASP A 45 2.23 14.82 16.69
CA ASP A 45 1.40 16.00 16.94
C ASP A 45 1.91 17.22 16.14
N PRO A 46 1.18 17.69 15.11
CA PRO A 46 1.61 18.82 14.29
C PRO A 46 1.67 20.15 15.07
N THR A 47 0.95 20.27 16.19
CA THR A 47 0.97 21.46 17.05
C THR A 47 2.16 21.47 18.02
N ASN A 48 2.81 20.32 18.18
CA ASN A 48 3.96 20.12 19.06
C ASN A 48 5.18 19.61 18.26
N GLY A 49 5.41 20.19 17.08
CA GLY A 49 6.60 19.94 16.27
C GLY A 49 6.70 18.51 15.71
N PHE A 50 5.57 17.85 15.44
CA PHE A 50 5.48 16.47 14.96
C PHE A 50 6.14 15.46 15.89
N ARG A 51 6.23 15.77 17.19
CA ARG A 51 6.73 14.82 18.16
C ARG A 51 5.77 13.62 18.25
N PRO A 52 6.27 12.37 18.27
CA PRO A 52 5.42 11.20 18.50
C PRO A 52 4.81 11.22 19.90
N ASP A 53 3.49 11.10 19.96
CA ASP A 53 2.75 10.92 21.21
C ASP A 53 2.82 9.47 21.69
N THR A 54 2.62 9.26 22.99
CA THR A 54 2.67 7.97 23.67
C THR A 54 1.49 7.82 24.61
N GLY A 55 0.95 6.61 24.73
CA GLY A 55 -0.16 6.34 25.62
C GLY A 55 -0.95 5.09 25.21
N ARG A 56 -2.13 4.91 25.82
CA ARG A 56 -3.03 3.81 25.48
C ARG A 56 -4.09 4.28 24.49
N ILE A 57 -4.20 3.60 23.36
CA ILE A 57 -5.34 3.75 22.45
C ILE A 57 -6.59 3.24 23.16
N THR A 58 -7.56 4.12 23.42
CA THR A 58 -8.82 3.78 24.11
C THR A 58 -9.93 3.37 23.15
N ALA A 59 -9.87 3.82 21.90
CA ALA A 59 -10.79 3.46 20.83
C ALA A 59 -10.08 3.50 19.47
N TYR A 60 -10.47 2.60 18.57
CA TYR A 60 -10.03 2.56 17.19
C TYR A 60 -11.22 2.16 16.30
N ARG A 61 -11.46 2.93 15.25
CA ARG A 61 -12.49 2.63 14.24
C ARG A 61 -11.90 2.88 12.86
N SER A 62 -11.74 1.82 12.09
CA SER A 62 -11.29 1.87 10.71
C SER A 62 -12.42 2.35 9.78
N PRO A 63 -12.16 3.24 8.82
CA PRO A 63 -13.08 3.48 7.71
C PRO A 63 -13.14 2.26 6.78
N GLY A 64 -14.13 2.22 5.89
CA GLY A 64 -14.26 1.19 4.87
C GLY A 64 -15.11 1.68 3.70
N GLY A 65 -15.26 0.84 2.68
CA GLY A 65 -16.03 1.15 1.46
C GLY A 65 -15.24 0.87 0.19
N ALA A 66 -15.91 1.03 -0.97
CA ALA A 66 -15.28 0.85 -2.26
C ALA A 66 -14.12 1.85 -2.46
N GLY A 67 -12.95 1.35 -2.86
CA GLY A 67 -11.74 2.17 -3.05
C GLY A 67 -10.97 2.51 -1.77
N ILE A 68 -11.37 1.99 -0.60
CA ILE A 68 -10.62 2.16 0.65
C ILE A 68 -9.74 0.92 0.90
N ARG A 69 -8.43 1.16 1.07
CA ARG A 69 -7.46 0.20 1.55
C ARG A 69 -6.83 0.73 2.83
N LEU A 70 -6.77 -0.10 3.87
CA LEU A 70 -6.14 0.19 5.16
C LEU A 70 -4.91 -0.68 5.38
#